data_AF-A0A0D7KB88-F1
#
_entry.id   AF-A0A0D7KB88-F1
#
_cell.length_a   1.000
_cell.length_b   1.000
_cell.length_c   1.000
_cell.angle_alpha   90.00
_cell.angle_beta   90.00
_cell.angle_gamma   90.00
#
_symmetry.space_group_name_H-M   'P 1'
#
loop_
_entity.id
_entity.type
_entity.pdbx_description
1 polymer ?
#
loop_
_entity_poly.entity_id
_entity_poly.type
_entity_poly.pdbx_seq_one_letter_code
_entity_poly.pdbx_strand_id
1 'polypeptide(L)'
;MQHRFRTAVSRIASILGLVIVSSALIAPSANAAERKRATVKKVAPSATASTKKTADRRVAVTLRSSDRQVNDRRRVSAKAGVRPVKASAVSRAPVVPAKLSFGQMAGLHEVSDPLDLKSSVALVIDQDTREVLLSKNDHAVLPIASLTKLMTGLIISEAKLPMDEPITITQDDVDTEKGSRSRLSVGTTLTRGEMLHLALMSSENRAAHALGRTYPGGLATFVSLMNAKARMLGMTDTRYVEPTGLSSQNQASARDLATLVNVAHGDPVLRELSTSPSYEVAVGRKTLQYNNTNGLVKNPTWDIGLQKTGYISEAGRCLVMQAEVAGRKLIMVFLDSAGKFSRLGDAERVRNWVESARAFGAPKMTAQKGSHG
;
A
#
# COMPACT_ATOMS: atom_id res chain seq x y z
N MET A 1 22.95 -18.07 65.47
CA MET A 1 24.33 -18.28 65.00
C MET A 1 24.28 -19.24 63.82
N GLN A 2 24.61 -18.73 62.65
CA GLN A 2 25.05 -19.41 61.41
C GLN A 2 24.10 -20.29 60.56
N HIS A 3 23.91 -19.78 59.33
CA HIS A 3 23.55 -20.39 58.05
C HIS A 3 24.07 -21.81 57.77
N ARG A 4 23.32 -22.60 56.95
CA ARG A 4 23.68 -22.96 55.55
C ARG A 4 22.70 -23.94 54.86
N PHE A 5 22.25 -23.53 53.66
CA PHE A 5 22.15 -24.24 52.36
C PHE A 5 21.31 -25.52 52.11
N ARG A 6 20.26 -25.31 51.28
CA ARG A 6 19.84 -26.01 50.02
C ARG A 6 19.62 -27.54 49.99
N THR A 7 18.43 -27.94 49.53
CA THR A 7 18.24 -28.71 48.27
C THR A 7 16.76 -28.80 47.85
N ALA A 8 16.54 -28.85 46.54
CA ALA A 8 15.25 -28.91 45.85
C ALA A 8 14.80 -30.36 45.61
N VAL A 9 13.49 -30.56 45.35
CA VAL A 9 12.92 -31.28 44.20
C VAL A 9 11.42 -31.48 44.48
N SER A 10 10.57 -30.82 43.68
CA SER A 10 9.12 -31.01 43.62
C SER A 10 8.79 -31.76 42.34
N ARG A 11 8.03 -32.86 42.44
CA ARG A 11 7.47 -33.58 41.30
C ARG A 11 6.07 -34.12 41.65
N ILE A 12 5.16 -33.81 40.72
CA ILE A 12 3.93 -34.52 40.34
C ILE A 12 2.69 -34.20 41.18
N ALA A 13 1.91 -33.24 40.70
CA ALA A 13 0.49 -33.11 40.97
C ALA A 13 -0.29 -33.71 39.77
N SER A 14 -1.08 -34.74 40.04
CA SER A 14 -1.93 -35.43 39.07
C SER A 14 -3.29 -34.76 38.96
N ILE A 15 -3.53 -34.22 37.76
CA ILE A 15 -4.76 -34.13 36.96
C ILE A 15 -6.11 -34.19 37.71
N LEU A 16 -6.76 -33.02 37.69
CA LEU A 16 -8.18 -32.77 37.89
C LEU A 16 -8.97 -33.08 36.60
N GLY A 17 -10.25 -33.46 36.73
CA GLY A 17 -11.26 -33.00 35.78
C GLY A 17 -12.09 -34.05 35.06
N LEU A 18 -13.11 -34.56 35.73
CA LEU A 18 -14.30 -35.18 35.17
C LEU A 18 -15.27 -34.09 34.69
N VAL A 19 -15.63 -34.03 33.40
CA VAL A 19 -16.95 -33.56 32.93
C VAL A 19 -17.30 -34.27 31.61
N ILE A 20 -18.35 -35.10 31.66
CA ILE A 20 -19.10 -35.62 30.50
C ILE A 20 -20.50 -35.01 30.60
N VAL A 21 -20.91 -34.23 29.58
CA VAL A 21 -22.32 -34.04 29.15
C VAL A 21 -22.25 -33.64 27.67
N SER A 22 -22.40 -34.59 26.72
CA SER A 22 -23.64 -34.96 26.01
C SER A 22 -24.34 -33.79 25.29
N SER A 23 -24.11 -33.69 23.98
CA SER A 23 -24.96 -32.93 23.05
C SER A 23 -25.51 -33.88 21.98
N ALA A 24 -26.82 -34.10 22.03
CA ALA A 24 -27.57 -34.96 21.13
C ALA A 24 -27.69 -34.36 19.72
N LEU A 25 -27.55 -35.23 18.73
CA LEU A 25 -27.89 -35.02 17.32
C LEU A 25 -29.41 -34.93 17.16
N ILE A 26 -29.92 -33.82 16.66
CA ILE A 26 -31.25 -33.74 16.04
C ILE A 26 -31.14 -32.88 14.77
N ALA A 27 -31.23 -33.54 13.62
CA ALA A 27 -31.49 -32.91 12.33
C ALA A 27 -33.00 -32.88 12.07
N PRO A 28 -33.51 -31.84 11.38
CA PRO A 28 -34.72 -31.98 10.59
C PRO A 28 -34.41 -31.88 9.09
N SER A 29 -34.71 -33.00 8.44
CA SER A 29 -35.15 -33.23 7.07
C SER A 29 -35.59 -32.02 6.24
N ALA A 30 -35.02 -31.97 5.04
CA ALA A 30 -35.42 -31.13 3.92
C ALA A 30 -36.82 -31.49 3.41
N ASN A 31 -37.65 -30.47 3.18
CA ASN A 31 -38.89 -30.59 2.42
C ASN A 31 -38.65 -29.99 1.03
N ALA A 32 -38.78 -30.86 0.01
CA ALA A 32 -38.77 -30.50 -1.39
C ALA A 32 -40.13 -29.91 -1.78
N ALA A 33 -40.12 -28.72 -2.40
CA ALA A 33 -41.25 -28.18 -3.14
C ALA A 33 -40.76 -27.73 -4.51
N GLU A 34 -41.32 -28.36 -5.53
CA GLU A 34 -41.07 -28.15 -6.96
C GLU A 34 -41.17 -26.68 -7.39
N ARG A 35 -40.18 -26.21 -8.15
CA ARG A 35 -40.34 -25.08 -9.07
C ARG A 35 -40.04 -25.53 -10.49
N LYS A 36 -41.07 -25.46 -11.32
CA LYS A 36 -41.10 -25.79 -12.75
C LYS A 36 -40.00 -25.06 -13.53
N ARG A 37 -39.26 -25.84 -14.33
CA ARG A 37 -38.39 -25.38 -15.42
C ARG A 37 -39.24 -24.71 -16.50
N ALA A 38 -38.92 -23.46 -16.84
CA ALA A 38 -39.30 -22.85 -18.10
C ALA A 38 -38.08 -22.90 -19.05
N THR A 39 -38.24 -23.69 -20.11
CA THR A 39 -37.35 -23.82 -21.26
C THR A 39 -37.27 -22.51 -22.06
N VAL A 40 -36.07 -21.99 -22.31
CA VAL A 40 -35.83 -20.98 -23.36
C VAL A 40 -35.10 -21.65 -24.52
N LYS A 41 -35.79 -21.70 -25.66
CA LYS A 41 -35.32 -22.18 -26.96
C LYS A 41 -34.39 -21.14 -27.60
N LYS A 42 -33.31 -21.66 -28.17
CA LYS A 42 -32.37 -21.03 -29.10
C LYS A 42 -33.07 -20.72 -30.44
N VAL A 43 -33.03 -19.47 -30.90
CA VAL A 43 -33.34 -19.09 -32.29
C VAL A 43 -32.40 -17.95 -32.71
N ALA A 44 -31.62 -18.17 -33.76
CA ALA A 44 -30.92 -17.15 -34.52
C ALA A 44 -31.87 -16.50 -35.53
N PRO A 45 -31.55 -15.29 -36.04
CA PRO A 45 -31.84 -15.06 -37.44
C PRO A 45 -30.65 -14.50 -38.24
N SER A 46 -30.67 -14.96 -39.49
CA SER A 46 -29.86 -14.60 -40.65
C SER A 46 -30.10 -13.16 -41.11
N ALA A 47 -29.09 -12.66 -41.82
CA ALA A 47 -29.01 -11.41 -42.55
C ALA A 47 -30.08 -11.24 -43.65
N THR A 48 -30.41 -9.97 -43.91
CA THR A 48 -30.73 -9.44 -45.24
C THR A 48 -30.26 -7.98 -45.36
N ALA A 49 -29.77 -7.65 -46.55
CA ALA A 49 -28.96 -6.49 -46.89
C ALA A 49 -29.74 -5.18 -47.05
N SER A 50 -29.06 -4.06 -46.80
CA SER A 50 -29.33 -2.79 -47.47
C SER A 50 -28.04 -1.98 -47.62
N THR A 51 -27.78 -1.58 -48.85
CA THR A 51 -26.60 -0.91 -49.38
C THR A 51 -26.64 0.60 -49.12
N LYS A 52 -25.48 1.22 -48.79
CA LYS A 52 -25.02 2.50 -49.38
C LYS A 52 -23.64 2.96 -48.89
N LYS A 53 -22.72 2.99 -49.87
CA LYS A 53 -21.61 3.91 -50.14
C LYS A 53 -20.79 4.49 -48.97
N THR A 54 -19.56 3.99 -48.91
CA THR A 54 -18.33 4.57 -48.35
C THR A 54 -18.00 5.95 -48.93
N ALA A 55 -17.63 6.90 -48.06
CA ALA A 55 -16.84 8.07 -48.42
C ALA A 55 -15.74 8.24 -47.36
N ASP A 56 -14.53 7.85 -47.75
CA ASP A 56 -13.28 8.11 -47.03
C ASP A 56 -13.04 9.61 -46.91
N ARG A 57 -12.68 10.09 -45.72
CA ARG A 57 -12.09 11.41 -45.52
C ARG A 57 -10.76 11.28 -44.79
N ARG A 58 -9.71 11.06 -45.58
CA ARG A 58 -8.31 11.38 -45.21
C ARG A 58 -8.17 12.90 -45.25
N VAL A 59 -7.70 13.51 -44.15
CA VAL A 59 -7.20 14.89 -44.16
C VAL A 59 -5.68 14.81 -44.19
N ALA A 60 -5.13 15.18 -45.35
CA ALA A 60 -3.71 15.26 -45.61
C ALA A 60 -3.13 16.59 -45.09
N VAL A 61 -1.94 16.49 -44.50
CA VAL A 61 -1.00 17.57 -44.24
C VAL A 61 -0.42 18.04 -45.57
N THR A 62 -0.47 19.34 -45.85
CA THR A 62 0.30 19.95 -46.94
C THR A 62 0.87 21.29 -46.50
N LEU A 63 2.21 21.34 -46.43
CA LEU A 63 3.04 22.54 -46.40
C LEU A 63 2.87 23.32 -47.70
N ARG A 64 2.66 24.65 -47.63
CA ARG A 64 3.02 25.55 -48.73
C ARG A 64 3.62 26.86 -48.22
N SER A 65 4.84 27.07 -48.68
CA SER A 65 5.64 28.29 -48.72
C SER A 65 4.93 29.43 -49.48
N SER A 66 5.15 30.66 -49.05
CA SER A 66 4.97 31.84 -49.89
C SER A 66 6.16 32.77 -49.73
N ASP A 67 6.96 32.86 -50.79
CA ASP A 67 8.04 33.81 -50.96
C ASP A 67 7.53 35.20 -51.37
N ARG A 68 8.31 36.19 -50.90
CA ARG A 68 8.42 37.63 -51.15
C ARG A 68 7.68 38.27 -52.35
N GLN A 69 7.10 39.45 -52.09
CA GLN A 69 7.36 40.62 -52.93
C GLN A 69 7.47 41.92 -52.11
N VAL A 70 8.45 42.71 -52.52
CA VAL A 70 9.02 43.93 -51.95
C VAL A 70 8.10 45.13 -52.18
N ASN A 71 8.02 46.06 -51.23
CA ASN A 71 7.86 47.47 -51.57
C ASN A 71 8.63 48.40 -50.62
N ASP A 72 9.14 49.47 -51.20
CA ASP A 72 10.36 50.19 -50.83
C ASP A 72 10.06 51.47 -50.01
N ARG A 73 11.05 51.86 -49.19
CA ARG A 73 11.34 53.18 -48.58
C ARG A 73 10.37 53.82 -47.57
N ARG A 74 10.86 53.97 -46.34
CA ARG A 74 11.35 55.28 -45.86
C ARG A 74 12.30 55.13 -44.67
N ARG A 75 13.50 55.69 -44.84
CA ARG A 75 14.60 55.72 -43.88
C ARG A 75 14.34 56.87 -42.89
N VAL A 76 14.10 56.56 -41.62
CA VAL A 76 14.20 57.55 -40.53
C VAL A 76 15.22 57.01 -39.55
N SER A 77 16.37 57.69 -39.49
CA SER A 77 17.45 57.41 -38.54
C SER A 77 16.96 57.80 -37.14
N ALA A 78 16.67 56.81 -36.29
CA ALA A 78 16.44 57.02 -34.87
C ALA A 78 17.58 56.34 -34.09
N LYS A 79 18.29 57.18 -33.33
CA LYS A 79 19.45 56.83 -32.49
C LYS A 79 19.17 55.62 -31.60
N ALA A 80 20.12 54.69 -31.58
CA ALA A 80 20.13 53.53 -30.69
C ALA A 80 20.18 53.99 -29.22
N GLY A 81 19.03 53.98 -28.56
CA GLY A 81 18.94 53.98 -27.10
C GLY A 81 18.98 52.54 -26.61
N VAL A 82 20.14 52.10 -26.11
CA VAL A 82 20.27 50.81 -25.41
C VAL A 82 19.45 50.89 -24.12
N ARG A 83 18.24 50.31 -24.12
CA ARG A 83 17.50 50.05 -22.86
C ARG A 83 18.18 48.86 -22.19
N PRO A 84 18.62 48.97 -20.93
CA PRO A 84 19.19 47.82 -20.25
C PRO A 84 18.08 46.80 -20.02
N VAL A 85 18.23 45.62 -20.61
CA VAL A 85 17.39 44.46 -20.29
C VAL A 85 17.74 44.08 -18.86
N LYS A 86 16.86 44.39 -17.89
CA LYS A 86 17.02 43.90 -16.52
C LYS A 86 16.97 42.38 -16.58
N ALA A 87 18.13 41.73 -16.40
CA ALA A 87 18.21 40.30 -16.17
C ALA A 87 17.33 39.98 -14.96
N SER A 88 16.19 39.33 -15.20
CA SER A 88 15.39 38.79 -14.11
C SER A 88 16.22 37.67 -13.51
N ALA A 89 16.83 37.95 -12.35
CA ALA A 89 17.52 36.96 -11.56
C ALA A 89 16.53 35.83 -11.28
N VAL A 90 16.76 34.67 -11.87
CA VAL A 90 16.07 33.45 -11.49
C VAL A 90 16.50 33.17 -10.06
N SER A 91 15.67 33.58 -9.10
CA SER A 91 15.82 33.20 -7.70
C SER A 91 15.83 31.67 -7.65
N ARG A 92 17.03 31.09 -7.54
CA ARG A 92 17.16 29.68 -7.19
C ARG A 92 16.63 29.58 -5.77
N ALA A 93 15.42 29.05 -5.63
CA ALA A 93 14.89 28.70 -4.32
C ALA A 93 15.96 27.89 -3.58
N PRO A 94 16.23 28.19 -2.29
CA PRO A 94 17.25 27.47 -1.55
C PRO A 94 16.94 25.98 -1.61
N VAL A 95 17.93 25.18 -2.02
CA VAL A 95 17.84 23.72 -1.96
C VAL A 95 17.82 23.37 -0.48
N VAL A 96 16.62 23.23 0.09
CA VAL A 96 16.47 22.72 1.45
C VAL A 96 17.00 21.28 1.42
N PRO A 97 18.06 20.95 2.17
CA PRO A 97 18.58 19.59 2.20
C PRO A 97 17.45 18.66 2.64
N ALA A 98 17.28 17.56 1.91
CA ALA A 98 16.28 16.56 2.26
C ALA A 98 16.60 16.05 3.68
N LYS A 99 15.62 16.16 4.59
CA LYS A 99 15.73 15.59 5.92
C LYS A 99 16.03 14.09 5.78
N LEU A 100 17.10 13.63 6.42
CA LEU A 100 17.48 12.22 6.42
C LEU A 100 16.38 11.39 7.08
N SER A 101 16.14 10.20 6.53
CA SER A 101 15.28 9.21 7.17
C SER A 101 15.97 8.57 8.37
N PHE A 102 15.19 7.87 9.20
CA PHE A 102 15.74 7.17 10.37
C PHE A 102 16.70 6.06 9.97
N GLY A 103 16.41 5.34 8.87
CA GLY A 103 17.32 4.32 8.37
C GLY A 103 18.62 4.89 7.82
N GLN A 104 18.60 6.08 7.20
CA GLN A 104 19.82 6.81 6.82
C GLN A 104 20.63 7.25 8.04
N MET A 105 19.99 7.83 9.05
CA MET A 105 20.69 8.24 10.28
C MET A 105 21.29 7.05 11.05
N ALA A 106 20.67 5.87 10.95
CA ALA A 106 21.14 4.64 11.58
C ALA A 106 22.16 3.85 10.72
N GLY A 107 22.59 4.36 9.57
CA GLY A 107 23.58 3.68 8.70
C GLY A 107 23.06 2.42 8.00
N LEU A 108 21.75 2.17 7.99
CA LEU A 108 21.18 0.91 7.47
C LEU A 108 21.36 0.74 5.96
N HIS A 109 21.61 1.83 5.24
CA HIS A 109 21.90 1.82 3.79
C HIS A 109 23.30 1.30 3.45
N GLU A 110 24.20 1.19 4.42
CA GLU A 110 25.59 0.74 4.20
C GLU A 110 25.69 -0.79 4.09
N VAL A 111 24.65 -1.51 4.51
CA VAL A 111 24.58 -2.97 4.39
C VAL A 111 24.33 -3.32 2.92
N SER A 112 25.26 -4.06 2.33
CA SER A 112 25.13 -4.58 0.97
C SER A 112 24.20 -5.79 0.92
N ASP A 113 23.63 -6.02 -0.26
CA ASP A 113 22.78 -7.17 -0.55
C ASP A 113 23.01 -7.62 -2.01
N PRO A 114 22.70 -8.89 -2.34
CA PRO A 114 23.02 -9.44 -3.66
C PRO A 114 22.19 -8.83 -4.81
N LEU A 115 21.13 -8.08 -4.51
CA LEU A 115 20.26 -7.50 -5.52
C LEU A 115 20.47 -5.98 -5.69
N ASP A 116 21.40 -5.37 -4.94
CA ASP A 116 21.58 -3.92 -4.88
C ASP A 116 20.25 -3.18 -4.58
N LEU A 117 19.52 -3.67 -3.57
CA LEU A 117 18.27 -3.07 -3.14
C LEU A 117 18.53 -1.66 -2.62
N LYS A 118 17.66 -0.73 -3.02
CA LYS A 118 17.71 0.68 -2.58
C LYS A 118 16.96 0.90 -1.27
N SER A 119 16.31 -0.14 -0.76
CA SER A 119 15.75 -0.22 0.58
C SER A 119 16.84 -0.56 1.58
N SER A 120 16.89 0.17 2.70
CA SER A 120 17.82 -0.13 3.78
C SER A 120 17.38 -1.32 4.62
N VAL A 121 16.07 -1.64 4.60
CA VAL A 121 15.51 -2.85 5.19
C VAL A 121 14.68 -3.58 4.14
N ALA A 122 14.90 -4.89 4.02
CA ALA A 122 14.13 -5.75 3.14
C ALA A 122 13.91 -7.14 3.76
N LEU A 123 12.73 -7.70 3.53
CA LEU A 123 12.40 -9.08 3.87
C LEU A 123 11.52 -9.66 2.77
N VAL A 124 11.93 -10.80 2.21
CA VAL A 124 11.15 -11.58 1.24
C VAL A 124 10.98 -12.97 1.78
N ILE A 125 9.73 -13.37 2.00
CA ILE A 125 9.38 -14.70 2.50
C ILE A 125 8.37 -15.38 1.60
N ASP A 126 8.46 -16.69 1.52
CA ASP A 126 7.40 -17.52 0.95
C ASP A 126 6.27 -17.67 1.97
N GLN A 127 5.06 -17.31 1.56
CA GLN A 127 3.90 -17.24 2.43
C GLN A 127 3.49 -18.62 2.97
N ASP A 128 3.56 -19.65 2.13
CA ASP A 128 3.06 -20.99 2.45
C ASP A 128 4.09 -21.76 3.29
N THR A 129 5.37 -21.67 2.94
CA THR A 129 6.45 -22.44 3.59
C THR A 129 7.18 -21.68 4.70
N ARG A 130 7.00 -20.35 4.78
CA ARG A 130 7.75 -19.42 5.64
C ARG A 130 9.26 -19.41 5.38
N GLU A 131 9.69 -19.90 4.22
CA GLU A 131 11.07 -19.80 3.80
C GLU A 131 11.47 -18.33 3.65
N VAL A 132 12.57 -17.92 4.28
CA VAL A 132 13.18 -16.61 4.04
C VAL A 132 14.07 -16.70 2.80
N LEU A 133 13.73 -15.93 1.77
CA LEU A 133 14.46 -15.88 0.50
C LEU A 133 15.52 -14.78 0.53
N LEU A 134 15.16 -13.61 1.10
CA LEU A 134 16.03 -12.46 1.26
C LEU A 134 15.75 -11.80 2.60
N SER A 135 16.81 -11.42 3.31
CA SER A 135 16.73 -10.63 4.54
C SER A 135 17.87 -9.60 4.55
N LYS A 136 17.51 -8.36 4.84
CA LYS A 136 18.39 -7.20 5.00
C LYS A 136 17.86 -6.35 6.15
N ASN A 137 18.61 -6.27 7.25
CA ASN A 137 18.25 -5.48 8.44
C ASN A 137 16.82 -5.74 8.95
N ASP A 138 16.32 -6.98 8.83
CA ASP A 138 14.89 -7.29 9.00
C ASP A 138 14.35 -7.11 10.44
N HIS A 139 15.24 -6.95 11.42
CA HIS A 139 14.96 -6.62 12.82
C HIS A 139 14.93 -5.11 13.11
N ALA A 140 15.31 -4.25 12.16
CA ALA A 140 15.34 -2.81 12.39
C ALA A 140 13.91 -2.27 12.57
N VAL A 141 13.69 -1.57 13.69
CA VAL A 141 12.42 -0.92 14.02
C VAL A 141 12.46 0.50 13.47
N LEU A 142 11.63 0.77 12.46
CA LEU A 142 11.62 2.04 11.75
C LEU A 142 10.22 2.64 11.70
N PRO A 143 10.08 3.97 11.50
CA PRO A 143 8.83 4.57 11.10
C PRO A 143 8.30 3.90 9.83
N ILE A 144 7.04 3.47 9.82
CA ILE A 144 6.45 2.68 8.72
C ILE A 144 5.51 3.47 7.80
N ALA A 145 5.34 4.75 8.09
CA ALA A 145 4.44 5.62 7.37
C ALA A 145 3.03 4.98 7.20
N SER A 146 2.40 5.21 6.04
CA SER A 146 1.07 4.68 5.73
C SER A 146 0.95 3.16 5.59
N LEU A 147 2.02 2.37 5.77
CA LEU A 147 1.86 0.93 5.98
C LEU A 147 0.97 0.65 7.20
N THR A 148 0.96 1.57 8.17
CA THR A 148 0.00 1.63 9.29
C THR A 148 -1.43 1.32 8.87
N LYS A 149 -1.89 1.85 7.73
CA LYS A 149 -3.29 1.73 7.29
C LYS A 149 -3.71 0.29 6.99
N LEU A 150 -2.75 -0.63 6.82
CA LEU A 150 -3.06 -2.06 6.70
C LEU A 150 -3.62 -2.62 8.02
N MET A 151 -3.05 -2.22 9.17
CA MET A 151 -3.60 -2.57 10.49
C MET A 151 -4.95 -1.88 10.70
N THR A 152 -5.09 -0.60 10.31
CA THR A 152 -6.37 0.12 10.34
C THR A 152 -7.45 -0.64 9.58
N GLY A 153 -7.14 -1.10 8.36
CA GLY A 153 -8.07 -1.88 7.56
C GLY A 153 -8.43 -3.22 8.20
N LEU A 154 -7.45 -3.92 8.77
CA LEU A 154 -7.68 -5.19 9.48
C LEU A 154 -8.66 -5.02 10.65
N ILE A 155 -8.46 -4.03 11.52
CA ILE A 155 -9.36 -3.77 12.64
C ILE A 155 -10.78 -3.42 12.17
N ILE A 156 -10.91 -2.59 11.12
CA ILE A 156 -12.22 -2.20 10.58
C ILE A 156 -12.96 -3.40 9.96
N SER A 157 -12.25 -4.23 9.18
CA SER A 157 -12.86 -5.39 8.54
C SER A 157 -13.28 -6.47 9.54
N GLU A 158 -12.48 -6.71 10.58
CA GLU A 158 -12.78 -7.67 11.64
C GLU A 158 -13.96 -7.22 12.52
N ALA A 159 -14.15 -5.92 12.70
CA ALA A 159 -15.23 -5.38 13.52
C ALA A 159 -16.63 -5.61 12.92
N LYS A 160 -16.73 -5.97 11.63
CA LYS A 160 -18.00 -6.23 10.91
C LYS A 160 -19.05 -5.13 11.10
N LEU A 161 -18.60 -3.88 11.15
CA LEU A 161 -19.46 -2.71 11.19
C LEU A 161 -20.15 -2.51 9.83
N PRO A 162 -21.32 -1.84 9.78
CA PRO A 162 -22.03 -1.58 8.52
C PRO A 162 -21.15 -0.78 7.56
N MET A 163 -20.88 -1.35 6.38
CA MET A 163 -19.99 -0.72 5.39
C MET A 163 -20.67 0.42 4.63
N ASP A 164 -22.00 0.47 4.66
CA ASP A 164 -22.85 1.53 4.09
C ASP A 164 -23.06 2.71 5.06
N GLU A 165 -22.57 2.62 6.30
CA GLU A 165 -22.68 3.70 7.28
C GLU A 165 -22.02 4.98 6.76
N PRO A 166 -22.73 6.12 6.73
CA PRO A 166 -22.17 7.38 6.29
C PRO A 166 -21.20 7.95 7.34
N ILE A 167 -19.98 8.24 6.93
CA ILE A 167 -18.93 8.86 7.75
C ILE A 167 -18.60 10.23 7.16
N THR A 168 -18.79 11.28 7.97
CA THR A 168 -18.42 12.65 7.59
C THR A 168 -17.01 12.98 8.06
N ILE A 169 -16.19 13.51 7.14
CA ILE A 169 -14.89 14.12 7.44
C ILE A 169 -15.11 15.40 8.25
N THR A 170 -14.46 15.49 9.40
CA THR A 170 -14.54 16.61 10.34
C THR A 170 -13.20 17.35 10.43
N GLN A 171 -13.16 18.43 11.19
CA GLN A 171 -11.91 19.15 11.45
C GLN A 171 -10.88 18.29 12.17
N ASP A 172 -11.31 17.33 13.00
CA ASP A 172 -10.44 16.40 13.72
C ASP A 172 -9.68 15.46 12.77
N ASP A 173 -10.19 15.24 11.56
CA ASP A 173 -9.54 14.38 10.55
C ASP A 173 -8.49 15.12 9.74
N VAL A 174 -8.36 16.43 9.91
CA VAL A 174 -7.41 17.23 9.15
C VAL A 174 -6.01 17.01 9.70
N ASP A 175 -5.14 16.47 8.84
CA ASP A 175 -3.70 16.37 9.09
C ASP A 175 -3.11 17.71 9.55
N THR A 176 -2.71 17.79 10.83
CA THR A 176 -1.96 18.93 11.39
C THR A 176 -0.45 18.70 11.38
N GLU A 177 -0.05 17.44 11.24
CA GLU A 177 1.35 17.01 11.20
C GLU A 177 1.84 16.91 9.73
N LYS A 178 3.04 17.43 9.45
CA LYS A 178 3.78 17.26 8.17
C LYS A 178 3.11 17.84 6.91
N GLY A 179 1.99 18.56 7.03
CA GLY A 179 1.38 19.30 5.94
C GLY A 179 0.93 18.42 4.76
N SER A 180 0.56 17.17 5.04
CA SER A 180 0.01 16.28 4.01
C SER A 180 -1.31 16.83 3.47
N ARG A 181 -1.52 16.59 2.17
CA ARG A 181 -2.71 17.07 1.45
C ARG A 181 -3.67 15.91 1.31
N SER A 182 -4.96 16.19 1.52
CA SER A 182 -6.05 15.27 1.19
C SER A 182 -7.00 15.97 0.22
N ARG A 183 -7.60 15.17 -0.66
CA ARG A 183 -8.63 15.64 -1.59
C ARG A 183 -10.03 15.62 -0.98
N LEU A 184 -10.20 14.96 0.16
CA LEU A 184 -11.45 14.94 0.91
C LEU A 184 -11.54 16.18 1.80
N SER A 185 -12.35 17.16 1.43
CA SER A 185 -12.57 18.35 2.28
C SER A 185 -13.37 18.02 3.54
N VAL A 186 -13.22 18.83 4.59
CA VAL A 186 -14.14 18.81 5.75
C VAL A 186 -15.58 18.97 5.26
N GLY A 187 -16.49 18.17 5.83
CA GLY A 187 -17.89 18.05 5.41
C GLY A 187 -18.15 17.01 4.32
N THR A 188 -17.11 16.44 3.70
CA THR A 188 -17.28 15.31 2.77
C THR A 188 -17.83 14.10 3.53
N THR A 189 -18.90 13.48 3.02
CA THR A 189 -19.48 12.27 3.61
C THR A 189 -19.40 11.14 2.61
N LEU A 190 -18.78 10.03 3.01
CA LEU A 190 -18.67 8.78 2.24
C LEU A 190 -19.08 7.61 3.11
N THR A 191 -19.44 6.49 2.51
CA THR A 191 -19.69 5.25 3.25
C THR A 191 -18.40 4.75 3.91
N ARG A 192 -18.51 3.97 4.99
CA ARG A 192 -17.38 3.31 5.65
C ARG A 192 -16.56 2.46 4.67
N GLY A 193 -17.22 1.76 3.75
CA GLY A 193 -16.58 0.99 2.68
C GLY A 193 -15.74 1.86 1.75
N GLU A 194 -16.25 3.01 1.31
CA GLU A 194 -15.49 3.96 0.50
C GLU A 194 -14.31 4.55 1.26
N MET A 195 -14.48 4.91 2.54
CA MET A 195 -13.38 5.38 3.38
C MET A 195 -12.27 4.33 3.47
N LEU A 196 -12.64 3.06 3.69
CA LEU A 196 -11.69 1.95 3.76
C LEU A 196 -10.98 1.73 2.41
N HIS A 197 -11.71 1.80 1.30
CA HIS A 197 -11.17 1.68 -0.05
C HIS A 197 -10.12 2.75 -0.33
N LEU A 198 -10.45 4.03 -0.10
CA LEU A 198 -9.52 5.14 -0.31
C LEU A 198 -8.29 5.05 0.59
N ALA A 199 -8.46 4.62 1.84
CA ALA A 199 -7.37 4.45 2.80
C ALA A 199 -6.37 3.37 2.35
N LEU A 200 -6.84 2.23 1.83
CA LEU A 200 -5.97 1.12 1.41
C LEU A 200 -5.37 1.35 0.03
N MET A 201 -6.20 1.69 -0.97
CA MET A 201 -5.79 1.86 -2.36
C MET A 201 -4.94 3.12 -2.57
N SER A 202 -5.47 4.27 -2.18
CA SER A 202 -4.88 5.58 -2.44
C SER A 202 -4.15 6.19 -1.26
N SER A 203 -4.13 5.50 -0.12
CA SER A 203 -3.47 5.99 1.09
C SER A 203 -4.05 7.29 1.66
N GLU A 204 -5.36 7.55 1.46
CA GLU A 204 -6.00 8.77 1.95
C GLU A 204 -5.99 8.84 3.49
N ASN A 205 -5.39 9.90 4.04
CA ASN A 205 -5.19 10.06 5.49
C ASN A 205 -6.50 10.37 6.21
N ARG A 206 -7.28 11.33 5.71
CA ARG A 206 -8.54 11.75 6.34
C ARG A 206 -9.54 10.61 6.43
N ALA A 207 -9.59 9.76 5.41
CA ALA A 207 -10.41 8.55 5.42
C ALA A 207 -9.97 7.58 6.52
N ALA A 208 -8.67 7.29 6.63
CA ALA A 208 -8.13 6.42 7.67
C ALA A 208 -8.32 6.99 9.09
N HIS A 209 -8.16 8.30 9.26
CA HIS A 209 -8.39 8.98 10.54
C HIS A 209 -9.86 8.91 10.93
N ALA A 210 -10.77 9.24 10.00
CA ALA A 210 -12.21 9.20 10.24
C ALA A 210 -12.69 7.78 10.60
N LEU A 211 -12.15 6.73 9.97
CA LEU A 211 -12.42 5.34 10.34
C LEU A 211 -12.04 5.05 11.80
N GLY A 212 -10.87 5.50 12.25
CA GLY A 212 -10.45 5.34 13.65
C GLY A 212 -11.26 6.18 14.62
N ARG A 213 -11.55 7.44 14.26
CA ARG A 213 -12.33 8.39 15.09
C ARG A 213 -13.77 7.93 15.30
N THR A 214 -14.41 7.39 14.26
CA THR A 214 -15.81 6.94 14.29
C THR A 214 -15.97 5.47 14.70
N TYR A 215 -14.88 4.79 15.02
CA TYR A 215 -14.97 3.45 15.59
C TYR A 215 -15.70 3.48 16.94
N PRO A 216 -16.53 2.48 17.29
CA PRO A 216 -17.17 2.40 18.60
C PRO A 216 -16.16 2.53 19.75
N GLY A 217 -16.34 3.52 20.62
CA GLY A 217 -15.38 3.86 21.69
C GLY A 217 -14.31 4.87 21.29
N GLY A 218 -14.33 5.38 20.06
CA GLY A 218 -13.51 6.49 19.58
C GLY A 218 -12.05 6.15 19.27
N LEU A 219 -11.30 7.18 18.89
CA LEU A 219 -9.91 7.05 18.40
C LEU A 219 -8.96 6.38 19.39
N ALA A 220 -9.06 6.72 20.69
CA ALA A 220 -8.21 6.13 21.72
C ALA A 220 -8.42 4.61 21.83
N THR A 221 -9.68 4.17 21.79
CA THR A 221 -10.03 2.74 21.76
C THR A 221 -9.51 2.08 20.49
N PHE A 222 -9.66 2.73 19.33
CA PHE A 222 -9.14 2.22 18.07
C PHE A 222 -7.63 1.98 18.10
N VAL A 223 -6.84 2.95 18.58
CA VAL A 223 -5.38 2.82 18.70
C VAL A 223 -5.00 1.73 19.72
N SER A 224 -5.75 1.59 20.81
CA SER A 224 -5.55 0.49 21.78
C SER A 224 -5.75 -0.87 21.10
N LEU A 225 -6.80 -1.02 20.28
CA LEU A 225 -7.09 -2.25 19.54
C LEU A 225 -6.01 -2.55 18.49
N MET A 226 -5.49 -1.55 17.78
CA MET A 226 -4.37 -1.74 16.85
C MET A 226 -3.15 -2.35 17.55
N ASN A 227 -2.77 -1.83 18.73
CA ASN A 227 -1.64 -2.35 19.50
C ASN A 227 -1.96 -3.70 20.16
N ALA A 228 -3.20 -3.93 20.59
CA ALA A 228 -3.62 -5.23 21.12
C ALA A 228 -3.55 -6.30 20.03
N LYS A 229 -4.02 -6.00 18.82
CA LYS A 229 -3.92 -6.89 17.66
C LYS A 229 -2.45 -7.17 17.31
N ALA A 230 -1.59 -6.15 17.28
CA ALA A 230 -0.15 -6.35 17.06
C ALA A 230 0.43 -7.38 18.04
N ARG A 231 0.17 -7.22 19.35
CA ARG A 231 0.60 -8.20 20.37
C ARG A 231 0.02 -9.59 20.17
N MET A 232 -1.28 -9.69 19.85
CA MET A 232 -1.93 -10.98 19.57
C MET A 232 -1.32 -11.71 18.37
N LEU A 233 -0.84 -10.97 17.37
CA LEU A 233 -0.16 -11.52 16.20
C LEU A 233 1.33 -11.82 16.45
N GLY A 234 1.86 -11.51 17.64
CA GLY A 234 3.27 -11.66 17.95
C GLY A 234 4.17 -10.58 17.34
N MET A 235 3.60 -9.44 16.93
CA MET A 235 4.34 -8.30 16.39
C MET A 235 4.96 -7.47 17.52
N THR A 236 6.04 -7.98 18.13
CA THR A 236 6.64 -7.42 19.35
C THR A 236 7.44 -6.15 19.15
N ASP A 237 7.84 -5.85 17.91
CA ASP A 237 8.59 -4.65 17.53
C ASP A 237 7.67 -3.51 17.06
N THR A 238 6.35 -3.73 17.12
CA THR A 238 5.35 -2.82 16.56
C THR A 238 4.71 -1.94 17.61
N ARG A 239 4.58 -0.65 17.29
CA ARG A 239 3.80 0.33 18.05
C ARG A 239 3.02 1.24 17.11
N TYR A 240 1.73 1.43 17.42
CA TYR A 240 0.87 2.41 16.78
C TYR A 240 0.47 3.51 17.77
N VAL A 241 0.46 4.76 17.32
CA VAL A 241 -0.08 5.91 18.06
C VAL A 241 -1.29 6.54 17.37
N GLU A 242 -1.49 6.24 16.09
CA GLU A 242 -2.57 6.79 15.26
C GLU A 242 -2.81 5.92 14.00
N PRO A 243 -3.97 6.03 13.31
CA PRO A 243 -4.39 5.08 12.27
C PRO A 243 -3.90 5.38 10.84
N THR A 244 -3.20 6.49 10.62
CA THR A 244 -2.83 6.99 9.28
C THR A 244 -1.39 6.68 8.91
N GLY A 245 -0.46 6.67 9.87
CA GLY A 245 0.97 6.59 9.64
C GLY A 245 1.66 7.92 9.37
N LEU A 246 1.06 9.05 9.73
CA LEU A 246 1.71 10.37 9.69
C LEU A 246 2.73 10.53 10.81
N SER A 247 2.45 9.96 11.99
CA SER A 247 3.39 10.02 13.10
C SER A 247 4.58 9.11 12.83
N SER A 248 5.81 9.62 13.02
CA SER A 248 7.01 8.77 12.99
C SER A 248 7.12 7.83 14.20
N GLN A 249 6.21 7.95 15.16
CA GLN A 249 6.08 7.03 16.29
C GLN A 249 5.28 5.77 15.95
N ASN A 250 4.64 5.72 14.77
CA ASN A 250 4.16 4.45 14.21
C ASN A 250 5.34 3.68 13.64
N GLN A 251 5.73 2.61 14.31
CA GLN A 251 6.95 1.85 14.02
C GLN A 251 6.67 0.36 14.00
N ALA A 252 7.41 -0.38 13.18
CA ALA A 252 7.44 -1.83 13.15
C ALA A 252 8.74 -2.32 12.52
N SER A 253 9.06 -3.60 12.74
CA SER A 253 10.11 -4.31 11.98
C SER A 253 9.57 -4.91 10.68
N ALA A 254 10.46 -5.34 9.79
CA ALA A 254 10.04 -6.00 8.56
C ALA A 254 9.37 -7.36 8.82
N ARG A 255 9.81 -8.07 9.86
CA ARG A 255 9.22 -9.34 10.31
C ARG A 255 7.78 -9.17 10.78
N ASP A 256 7.53 -8.15 11.60
CA ASP A 256 6.19 -7.82 12.07
C ASP A 256 5.26 -7.46 10.91
N LEU A 257 5.75 -6.66 9.97
CA LEU A 257 4.98 -6.30 8.77
C LEU A 257 4.69 -7.51 7.88
N ALA A 258 5.62 -8.46 7.74
CA ALA A 258 5.37 -9.69 6.99
C ALA A 258 4.26 -10.53 7.64
N THR A 259 4.24 -10.60 8.99
CA THR A 259 3.13 -11.22 9.74
C THR A 259 1.81 -10.51 9.47
N LEU A 260 1.78 -9.17 9.52
CA LEU A 260 0.58 -8.39 9.24
C LEU A 260 0.08 -8.61 7.81
N VAL A 261 0.97 -8.63 6.81
CA VAL A 261 0.61 -8.91 5.41
C VAL A 261 0.01 -10.30 5.28
N ASN A 262 0.60 -11.31 5.91
CA ASN A 262 0.08 -12.67 5.85
C ASN A 262 -1.35 -12.77 6.39
N VAL A 263 -1.61 -12.14 7.54
CA VAL A 263 -2.94 -12.12 8.17
C VAL A 263 -3.93 -11.31 7.33
N ALA A 264 -3.54 -10.10 6.92
CA ALA A 264 -4.40 -9.23 6.12
C ALA A 264 -4.74 -9.83 4.75
N HIS A 265 -3.83 -10.59 4.15
CA HIS A 265 -4.11 -11.32 2.92
C HIS A 265 -5.19 -12.39 3.10
N GLY A 266 -5.42 -12.90 4.32
CA GLY A 266 -6.52 -13.81 4.62
C GLY A 266 -7.91 -13.16 4.49
N ASP A 267 -7.99 -11.82 4.44
CA ASP A 267 -9.25 -11.09 4.34
C ASP A 267 -9.57 -10.68 2.88
N PRO A 268 -10.63 -11.24 2.27
CA PRO A 268 -11.00 -10.93 0.89
C PRO A 268 -11.29 -9.44 0.63
N VAL A 269 -11.85 -8.73 1.62
CA VAL A 269 -12.16 -7.30 1.49
C VAL A 269 -10.87 -6.49 1.42
N LEU A 270 -9.87 -6.81 2.26
CA LEU A 270 -8.59 -6.11 2.22
C LEU A 270 -7.83 -6.37 0.92
N ARG A 271 -7.89 -7.61 0.40
CA ARG A 271 -7.33 -7.94 -0.90
C ARG A 271 -7.95 -7.06 -1.99
N GLU A 272 -9.28 -7.12 -2.14
CA GLU A 272 -10.02 -6.36 -3.17
C GLU A 272 -9.75 -4.85 -3.09
N LEU A 273 -9.91 -4.27 -1.91
CA LEU A 273 -9.78 -2.83 -1.74
C LEU A 273 -8.34 -2.35 -1.92
N SER A 274 -7.34 -3.14 -1.49
CA SER A 274 -5.93 -2.74 -1.65
C SER A 274 -5.42 -2.90 -3.08
N THR A 275 -5.99 -3.80 -3.89
CA THR A 275 -5.52 -4.09 -5.26
C THR A 275 -6.41 -3.50 -6.35
N SER A 276 -7.46 -2.76 -5.98
CA SER A 276 -8.22 -1.96 -6.95
C SER A 276 -7.32 -0.93 -7.66
N PRO A 277 -7.32 -0.84 -9.01
CA PRO A 277 -6.46 0.10 -9.75
C PRO A 277 -6.79 1.58 -9.53
N SER A 278 -8.06 1.89 -9.32
CA SER A 278 -8.60 3.25 -9.23
C SER A 278 -10.04 3.22 -8.73
N TYR A 279 -10.50 4.36 -8.20
CA TYR A 279 -11.88 4.52 -7.74
C TYR A 279 -12.32 5.97 -7.93
N GLU A 280 -13.59 6.18 -8.26
CA GLU A 280 -14.19 7.50 -8.41
C GLU A 280 -15.20 7.72 -7.29
N VAL A 281 -15.18 8.91 -6.71
CA VAL A 281 -16.03 9.24 -5.57
C VAL A 281 -16.80 10.51 -5.85
N ALA A 282 -18.12 10.44 -5.77
CA ALA A 282 -18.99 11.60 -5.86
C ALA A 282 -18.97 12.37 -4.53
N VAL A 283 -18.53 13.63 -4.55
CA VAL A 283 -18.49 14.55 -3.41
C VAL A 283 -19.30 15.80 -3.77
N GLY A 284 -20.58 15.78 -3.42
CA GLY A 284 -21.52 16.84 -3.79
C GLY A 284 -21.66 16.93 -5.31
N ARG A 285 -21.28 18.08 -5.89
CA ARG A 285 -21.31 18.32 -7.35
C ARG A 285 -20.02 17.95 -8.08
N LYS A 286 -19.02 17.38 -7.39
CA LYS A 286 -17.71 17.04 -7.94
C LYS A 286 -17.50 15.53 -7.90
N THR A 287 -16.78 15.00 -8.87
CA THR A 287 -16.24 13.64 -8.80
C THR A 287 -14.73 13.72 -8.57
N LEU A 288 -14.25 12.98 -7.58
CA LEU A 288 -12.82 12.87 -7.26
C LEU A 288 -12.28 11.54 -7.75
N GLN A 289 -11.26 11.59 -8.61
CA GLN A 289 -10.57 10.40 -9.11
C GLN A 289 -9.44 9.97 -8.17
N TYR A 290 -9.44 8.72 -7.74
CA TYR A 290 -8.39 8.10 -6.94
C TYR A 290 -7.68 7.00 -7.75
N ASN A 291 -6.39 6.81 -7.48
CA ASN A 291 -5.54 5.84 -8.16
C ASN A 291 -4.75 5.06 -7.12
N ASN A 292 -4.51 3.78 -7.40
CA ASN A 292 -3.64 2.98 -6.55
C ASN A 292 -2.24 3.61 -6.43
N THR A 293 -1.73 3.66 -5.21
CA THR A 293 -0.39 4.21 -4.93
C THR A 293 0.74 3.25 -5.30
N ASN A 294 0.45 1.96 -5.44
CA ASN A 294 1.36 0.99 -6.03
C ASN A 294 1.10 0.88 -7.54
N GLY A 295 2.02 1.43 -8.35
CA GLY A 295 1.91 1.40 -9.80
C GLY A 295 1.93 -0.01 -10.42
N LEU A 296 2.47 -1.00 -9.70
CA LEU A 296 2.54 -2.38 -10.17
C LEU A 296 1.16 -3.05 -10.24
N VAL A 297 0.18 -2.55 -9.48
CA VAL A 297 -1.21 -3.07 -9.52
C VAL A 297 -1.84 -2.96 -10.91
N LYS A 298 -1.42 -1.97 -11.71
CA LYS A 298 -1.92 -1.79 -13.08
C LYS A 298 -1.15 -2.62 -14.11
N ASN A 299 -0.08 -3.30 -13.71
CA ASN A 299 0.74 -4.09 -14.59
C ASN A 299 0.18 -5.52 -14.69
N PRO A 300 -0.32 -5.96 -15.86
CA PRO A 300 -0.94 -7.28 -16.01
C PRO A 300 0.05 -8.44 -15.84
N THR A 301 1.36 -8.18 -15.82
CA THR A 301 2.37 -9.22 -15.56
C THR A 301 2.55 -9.51 -14.07
N TRP A 302 1.95 -8.72 -13.18
CA TRP A 302 2.00 -8.90 -11.74
C TRP A 302 0.68 -9.47 -11.23
N ASP A 303 0.75 -10.57 -10.48
CA ASP A 303 -0.37 -11.08 -9.70
C ASP A 303 -0.20 -10.65 -8.24
N ILE A 304 -0.82 -9.53 -7.87
CA ILE A 304 -0.71 -8.94 -6.53
C ILE A 304 -1.99 -9.27 -5.75
N GLY A 305 -1.85 -10.05 -4.67
CA GLY A 305 -2.97 -10.39 -3.81
C GLY A 305 -3.28 -9.32 -2.76
N LEU A 306 -2.27 -8.56 -2.30
CA LEU A 306 -2.42 -7.47 -1.32
C LEU A 306 -1.25 -6.49 -1.43
N GLN A 307 -1.49 -5.19 -1.20
CA GLN A 307 -0.41 -4.20 -1.15
C GLN A 307 -0.69 -3.03 -0.19
N LYS A 308 0.39 -2.39 0.27
CA LYS A 308 0.33 -1.03 0.80
C LYS A 308 1.64 -0.29 0.57
N THR A 309 1.56 0.99 0.21
CA THR A 309 2.72 1.90 0.16
C THR A 309 2.72 2.90 1.32
N GLY A 310 3.87 3.52 1.61
CA GLY A 310 3.97 4.59 2.59
C GLY A 310 5.13 5.54 2.33
N TYR A 311 4.98 6.80 2.73
CA TYR A 311 6.05 7.79 2.72
C TYR A 311 5.80 8.90 3.75
N ILE A 312 6.81 9.14 4.58
CA ILE A 312 7.08 10.39 5.32
C ILE A 312 8.60 10.57 5.31
N SER A 313 9.10 11.80 5.50
CA SER A 313 10.55 12.04 5.47
C SER A 313 11.33 11.15 6.44
N GLU A 314 10.78 10.89 7.63
CA GLU A 314 11.43 10.05 8.65
C GLU A 314 11.46 8.55 8.29
N ALA A 315 10.49 8.06 7.53
CA ALA A 315 10.34 6.64 7.15
C ALA A 315 11.04 6.29 5.84
N GLY A 316 11.38 7.30 5.03
CA GLY A 316 11.65 7.07 3.62
C GLY A 316 10.44 6.47 2.89
N ARG A 317 10.67 5.78 1.77
CA ARG A 317 9.59 5.16 0.99
C ARG A 317 9.46 3.69 1.32
N CYS A 318 8.27 3.28 1.72
CA CYS A 318 7.97 1.93 2.15
C CYS A 318 6.98 1.24 1.20
N LEU A 319 7.11 -0.07 1.05
CA LEU A 319 6.20 -0.96 0.33
C LEU A 319 6.08 -2.26 1.11
N VAL A 320 4.84 -2.75 1.26
CA VAL A 320 4.57 -4.15 1.54
C VAL A 320 3.64 -4.69 0.48
N MET A 321 3.83 -5.94 0.08
CA MET A 321 2.90 -6.62 -0.81
C MET A 321 2.99 -8.13 -0.68
N GLN A 322 1.88 -8.79 -0.96
CA GLN A 322 1.82 -10.20 -1.30
C GLN A 322 1.63 -10.30 -2.82
N ALA A 323 2.41 -11.14 -3.48
CA ALA A 323 2.26 -11.42 -4.91
C ALA A 323 2.67 -12.85 -5.27
N GLU A 324 2.09 -13.40 -6.32
CA GLU A 324 2.56 -14.64 -6.92
C GLU A 324 3.69 -14.33 -7.90
N VAL A 325 4.86 -14.94 -7.66
CA VAL A 325 6.05 -14.81 -8.49
C VAL A 325 6.58 -16.20 -8.79
N ALA A 326 6.64 -16.55 -10.07
CA ALA A 326 7.09 -17.85 -10.53
C ALA A 326 6.44 -19.00 -9.75
N GLY A 327 5.12 -18.98 -9.56
CA GLY A 327 4.37 -20.01 -8.82
C GLY A 327 4.62 -20.07 -7.32
N ARG A 328 5.25 -19.06 -6.73
CA ARG A 328 5.42 -18.90 -5.27
C ARG A 328 4.64 -17.69 -4.79
N LYS A 329 3.91 -17.84 -3.68
CA LYS A 329 3.26 -16.71 -3.00
C LYS A 329 4.30 -16.02 -2.13
N LEU A 330 4.77 -14.85 -2.55
CA LEU A 330 5.80 -14.11 -1.83
C LEU A 330 5.18 -12.94 -1.06
N ILE A 331 5.61 -12.78 0.19
CA ILE A 331 5.44 -11.56 0.95
C ILE A 331 6.75 -10.77 0.87
N MET A 332 6.66 -9.55 0.36
CA MET A 332 7.78 -8.63 0.19
C MET A 332 7.57 -7.40 1.05
N VAL A 333 8.56 -7.08 1.88
CA VAL A 333 8.61 -5.90 2.73
C VAL A 333 9.87 -5.11 2.39
N PHE A 334 9.69 -3.84 2.05
CA PHE A 334 10.76 -2.90 1.73
C PHE A 334 10.54 -1.62 2.51
N LEU A 335 11.46 -1.27 3.41
CA LEU A 335 11.39 -0.04 4.20
C LEU A 335 12.52 0.89 3.83
N ASP A 336 12.24 2.19 3.95
CA ASP A 336 13.21 3.27 3.76
C ASP A 336 13.98 3.16 2.42
N SER A 337 13.24 3.01 1.32
CA SER A 337 13.81 2.96 -0.02
C SER A 337 14.21 4.35 -0.53
N ALA A 338 15.46 4.47 -1.00
CA ALA A 338 16.03 5.70 -1.53
C ALA A 338 15.65 5.93 -3.00
N GLY A 339 14.96 7.05 -3.29
CA GLY A 339 14.53 7.44 -4.64
C GLY A 339 13.04 7.22 -4.90
N LYS A 340 12.44 7.93 -5.88
CA LYS A 340 10.97 8.00 -6.02
C LYS A 340 10.30 6.65 -6.31
N PHE A 341 10.92 5.86 -7.17
CA PHE A 341 10.38 4.60 -7.70
C PHE A 341 11.14 3.37 -7.23
N SER A 342 12.13 3.56 -6.37
CA SER A 342 13.10 2.54 -5.98
C SER A 342 12.47 1.31 -5.34
N ARG A 343 11.47 1.47 -4.47
CA ARG A 343 10.75 0.34 -3.85
C ARG A 343 10.00 -0.55 -4.85
N LEU A 344 9.52 0.02 -5.97
CA LEU A 344 8.91 -0.77 -7.04
C LEU A 344 9.99 -1.47 -7.87
N GLY A 345 11.12 -0.79 -8.10
CA GLY A 345 12.31 -1.41 -8.70
C GLY A 345 12.91 -2.52 -7.84
N ASP A 346 12.85 -2.42 -6.51
CA ASP A 346 13.25 -3.47 -5.57
C ASP A 346 12.35 -4.70 -5.73
N ALA A 347 11.03 -4.52 -5.87
CA ALA A 347 10.10 -5.61 -6.17
C ALA A 347 10.41 -6.28 -7.52
N GLU A 348 10.68 -5.50 -8.57
CA GLU A 348 11.06 -6.04 -9.89
C GLU A 348 12.41 -6.79 -9.84
N ARG A 349 13.40 -6.30 -9.09
CA ARG A 349 14.67 -6.99 -8.87
C ARG A 349 14.47 -8.35 -8.21
N VAL A 350 13.66 -8.40 -7.15
CA VAL A 350 13.32 -9.66 -6.45
C VAL A 350 12.59 -10.61 -7.40
N ARG A 351 11.62 -10.12 -8.17
CA ARG A 351 10.90 -10.92 -9.17
C ARG A 351 11.85 -11.57 -10.16
N ASN A 352 12.69 -10.77 -10.82
CA ASN A 352 13.63 -11.24 -11.83
C ASN A 352 14.60 -12.28 -11.24
N TRP A 353 15.06 -12.05 -10.00
CA TRP A 353 15.93 -12.99 -9.30
C TRP A 353 15.24 -14.32 -9.01
N VAL A 354 14.02 -14.33 -8.50
CA VAL A 354 13.26 -15.57 -8.21
C VAL A 354 12.93 -16.34 -9.49
N GLU A 355 12.52 -15.64 -10.55
CA GLU A 355 12.26 -16.24 -11.86
C GLU A 355 13.53 -16.88 -12.45
N SER A 356 14.68 -16.20 -12.33
CA SER A 356 15.97 -16.73 -12.78
C SER A 356 16.44 -17.93 -11.93
N ALA A 357 16.29 -17.86 -10.61
CA ALA A 357 16.68 -18.95 -9.71
C ALA A 357 15.87 -20.23 -9.96
N ARG A 358 14.59 -20.13 -10.34
CA ARG A 358 13.78 -21.28 -10.79
C ARG A 358 14.28 -21.88 -12.09
N ALA A 359 14.77 -21.05 -13.02
CA ALA A 359 15.31 -21.54 -14.29
C ALA A 359 16.64 -22.31 -14.10
N PHE A 360 17.41 -22.03 -13.04
CA PHE A 360 18.77 -22.56 -12.87
C PHE A 360 19.04 -23.35 -11.57
N GLY A 361 18.06 -23.47 -10.66
CA GLY A 361 18.21 -24.23 -9.40
C GLY A 361 19.32 -23.70 -8.49
N ALA A 362 19.16 -22.50 -7.91
CA ALA A 362 20.19 -21.83 -7.11
C ALA A 362 19.93 -21.85 -5.58
N PRO A 363 20.99 -21.87 -4.73
CA PRO A 363 20.88 -21.96 -3.26
C PRO A 363 20.55 -20.62 -2.57
N LYS A 364 19.99 -20.71 -1.35
CA LYS A 364 19.64 -19.59 -0.45
C LYS A 364 20.83 -18.68 -0.16
N MET A 365 20.65 -17.36 -0.23
CA MET A 365 21.68 -16.37 0.12
C MET A 365 21.23 -15.51 1.31
N THR A 366 22.09 -15.39 2.31
CA THR A 366 21.97 -14.43 3.42
C THR A 366 22.93 -13.27 3.19
N ALA A 367 22.53 -12.04 3.52
CA ALA A 367 23.40 -10.88 3.43
C ALA A 367 24.57 -11.01 4.43
N GLN A 368 25.80 -10.81 3.96
CA GLN A 368 26.99 -10.82 4.82
C GLN A 368 27.22 -9.44 5.43
N LYS A 369 27.53 -9.39 6.73
CA LYS A 369 28.08 -8.18 7.35
C LYS A 369 29.46 -7.93 6.75
N GLY A 370 29.65 -6.78 6.10
CA GLY A 370 30.97 -6.33 5.67
C GLY A 370 31.90 -6.22 6.89
N SER A 371 33.03 -6.92 6.85
CA SER A 371 34.11 -6.70 7.81
C SER A 371 34.80 -5.39 7.47
N HIS A 372 34.63 -4.37 8.30
CA HIS A 372 35.57 -3.25 8.31
C HIS A 372 36.82 -3.69 9.07
N GLY A 373 37.92 -3.82 8.33
CA GLY A 373 39.29 -3.81 8.87
C GLY A 373 39.86 -2.41 8.90
#